data_AF-A0A5Y1YFZ7-F1
#
_entry.id   AF-A0A5Y1YFZ7-F1
#
_cell.length_a   1.000
_cell.length_b   1.000
_cell.length_c   1.000
_cell.angle_alpha   90.00
_cell.angle_beta   90.00
_cell.angle_gamma   90.00
#
_symmetry.space_group_name_H-M   'P 1'
#
loop_
_entity.id
_entity.type
_entity.pdbx_description
1 polymer ?
#
loop_
_entity_poly.entity_id
_entity_poly.type
_entity_poly.pdbx_seq_one_letter_code
_entity_poly.pdbx_strand_id
1 'polypeptide(L)'
;MKNECRALVPLSPVCQAALKAATETENRRQRGSRLAAYPYATAFFRFLSGRRRVSLEELRLFSPTLTADALRGSRSQWLNAVDMLIESRGE
;
A
#
# COMPACT_ATOMS: atom_id res chain seq x y z
N MET A 1 -16.22 6.00 6.28
CA MET A 1 -15.93 5.16 5.11
C MET A 1 -15.85 3.73 5.57
N LYS A 2 -16.63 2.84 4.96
CA LYS A 2 -16.80 1.45 5.41
C LYS A 2 -15.76 0.56 4.74
N ASN A 3 -15.15 -0.31 5.54
CA ASN A 3 -14.14 -1.28 5.17
C ASN A 3 -14.74 -2.32 4.20
N GLU A 4 -14.16 -2.49 3.02
CA GLU A 4 -14.63 -3.47 2.02
C GLU A 4 -13.50 -4.25 1.35
N CYS A 5 -12.57 -4.81 2.14
CA CYS A 5 -11.71 -5.90 1.66
C CYS A 5 -12.12 -7.27 2.27
N ARG A 6 -13.42 -7.50 2.54
CA ARG A 6 -13.92 -8.71 3.20
C ARG A 6 -15.10 -9.39 2.50
N ALA A 7 -15.10 -9.49 1.17
CA ALA A 7 -16.09 -10.27 0.46
C ALA A 7 -15.46 -11.09 -0.67
N LEU A 8 -15.98 -12.31 -0.87
CA LEU A 8 -15.73 -13.24 -1.98
C LEU A 8 -16.24 -12.69 -3.34
N VAL A 9 -15.90 -11.44 -3.62
CA VAL A 9 -16.13 -10.66 -4.85
C VAL A 9 -14.75 -10.48 -5.49
N PRO A 10 -14.59 -10.30 -6.82
CA PRO A 10 -13.31 -9.93 -7.41
C PRO A 10 -12.75 -8.73 -6.64
N LEU A 11 -11.80 -9.01 -5.75
CA LEU A 11 -11.17 -8.02 -4.89
C LEU A 11 -10.71 -6.92 -5.84
N SER A 12 -11.11 -5.68 -5.56
CA SER A 12 -10.59 -4.50 -6.26
C SER A 12 -9.07 -4.67 -6.43
N PRO A 13 -8.48 -4.26 -7.57
CA PRO A 13 -7.04 -4.38 -7.81
C PRO A 13 -6.22 -3.83 -6.64
N VAL A 14 -6.75 -2.82 -5.95
CA VAL A 14 -6.24 -2.26 -4.69
C VAL A 14 -6.21 -3.29 -3.56
N CYS A 15 -7.33 -3.93 -3.23
CA CYS A 15 -7.36 -4.96 -2.18
C CYS A 15 -6.47 -6.18 -2.54
N GLN A 16 -6.43 -6.59 -3.82
CA GLN A 16 -5.53 -7.69 -4.23
C GLN A 16 -4.06 -7.32 -4.05
N ALA A 17 -3.68 -6.09 -4.41
CA ALA A 17 -2.33 -5.60 -4.21
C ALA A 17 -1.97 -5.55 -2.73
N ALA A 18 -2.89 -5.11 -1.85
CA ALA A 18 -2.69 -5.06 -0.40
C ALA A 18 -2.47 -6.46 0.18
N LEU A 19 -3.31 -7.44 -0.20
CA LEU A 19 -3.20 -8.81 0.26
C LEU A 19 -1.87 -9.46 -0.19
N LYS A 20 -1.49 -9.27 -1.46
CA LYS A 20 -0.23 -9.78 -2.01
C LYS A 20 0.98 -9.12 -1.33
N ALA A 21 0.90 -7.82 -1.05
CA ALA A 21 1.94 -7.07 -0.37
C ALA A 21 2.16 -7.53 1.06
N ALA A 22 1.07 -7.72 1.83
CA ALA A 22 1.13 -8.25 3.18
C ALA A 22 1.73 -9.65 3.19
N THR A 23 1.23 -10.54 2.33
CA THR A 23 1.71 -11.92 2.23
C THR A 23 3.19 -11.99 1.84
N GLU A 24 3.64 -11.21 0.84
CA GLU A 24 5.05 -11.17 0.44
C GLU A 24 5.95 -10.63 1.56
N THR A 25 5.52 -9.56 2.22
CA THR A 25 6.28 -8.91 3.30
C THR A 25 6.41 -9.82 4.51
N GLU A 26 5.31 -10.47 4.91
CA GLU A 26 5.30 -11.46 6.00
C GLU A 26 6.21 -12.66 5.68
N ASN A 27 6.14 -13.19 4.45
CA ASN A 27 7.03 -14.28 4.02
C ASN A 27 8.51 -13.88 4.06
N ARG A 28 8.86 -12.66 3.63
CA ARG A 28 10.25 -12.17 3.72
C ARG A 28 10.69 -11.98 5.17
N ARG A 29 9.81 -11.48 6.02
CA ARG A 29 10.06 -11.31 7.46
C ARG A 29 10.33 -12.66 8.13
N GLN A 30 9.50 -13.67 7.86
CA GLN A 30 9.69 -15.04 8.38
C GLN A 30 10.99 -15.69 7.89
N ARG A 31 11.42 -15.40 6.66
CA ARG A 31 12.70 -15.88 6.10
C ARG A 31 13.93 -15.12 6.61
N GLY A 32 13.75 -14.13 7.50
CA GLY A 32 14.85 -13.29 7.98
C GLY A 32 15.46 -12.38 6.92
N SER A 33 14.76 -12.13 5.81
CA SER A 33 15.25 -11.22 4.77
C SER A 33 15.22 -9.78 5.24
N ARG A 34 16.22 -8.99 4.80
CA ARG A 34 16.31 -7.57 5.10
C ARG A 34 15.15 -6.82 4.41
N LEU A 35 14.27 -6.24 5.21
CA LEU A 35 13.12 -5.47 4.74
C LEU A 35 13.54 -4.06 4.28
N ALA A 36 12.87 -3.54 3.26
CA ALA A 36 13.05 -2.15 2.82
C ALA A 36 12.43 -1.17 3.83
N ALA A 37 12.77 0.12 3.73
CA ALA A 37 12.02 1.16 4.41
C ALA A 37 10.56 1.16 3.88
N TYR A 38 9.59 1.01 4.77
CA TYR A 38 8.16 0.82 4.45
C TYR A 38 7.92 -0.43 3.57
N PRO A 39 8.11 -1.64 4.13
CA PRO A 39 8.11 -2.87 3.33
C PRO A 39 6.73 -3.23 2.77
N TYR A 40 5.65 -2.97 3.52
CA TYR A 40 4.28 -3.22 3.09
C TYR A 40 3.86 -2.24 1.99
N ALA A 41 4.11 -0.94 2.17
CA ALA A 41 3.84 0.08 1.17
C ALA A 41 4.63 -0.18 -0.11
N THR A 42 5.92 -0.50 0.01
CA THR A 42 6.78 -0.79 -1.15
C THR A 42 6.26 -1.99 -1.94
N ALA A 43 5.88 -3.07 -1.26
CA ALA A 43 5.31 -4.24 -1.93
C ALA A 43 3.95 -3.92 -2.56
N PHE A 44 3.11 -3.13 -1.89
CA PHE A 44 1.79 -2.72 -2.37
C PHE A 44 1.85 -1.94 -3.67
N PHE A 45 2.63 -0.86 -3.74
CA PHE A 45 2.77 -0.09 -4.98
C PHE A 45 3.38 -0.93 -6.10
N ARG A 46 4.23 -1.90 -5.75
CA ARG A 46 4.79 -2.84 -6.72
C ARG A 46 3.72 -3.76 -7.30
N PHE A 47 2.79 -4.27 -6.49
CA PHE A 47 1.68 -5.10 -6.97
C PHE A 47 0.56 -4.30 -7.65
N LEU A 48 0.36 -3.05 -7.24
CA LEU A 48 -0.71 -2.20 -7.74
C LEU A 48 -0.37 -1.58 -9.10
N SER A 49 0.84 -1.01 -9.24
CA SER A 49 1.23 -0.30 -10.46
C SER A 49 2.29 -1.04 -11.29
N GLY A 50 2.83 -2.16 -10.79
CA GLY A 50 4.02 -2.80 -11.38
C GLY A 50 5.29 -1.94 -11.26
N ARG A 51 5.21 -0.78 -10.60
CA ARG A 51 6.26 0.23 -10.50
C ARG A 51 6.71 0.39 -9.06
N ARG A 52 7.99 0.65 -8.88
CA ARG A 52 8.60 0.89 -7.55
C ARG A 52 8.28 2.27 -6.96
N ARG A 53 7.64 3.16 -7.73
CA ARG A 53 7.33 4.54 -7.34
C ARG A 53 5.82 4.75 -7.32
N VAL A 54 5.36 5.37 -6.24
CA VAL A 54 3.99 5.83 -6.04
C VAL A 54 3.65 6.91 -7.08
N SER A 55 2.55 6.72 -7.81
CA SER A 55 1.96 7.72 -8.71
C SER A 55 0.88 8.52 -7.98
N LEU A 56 0.69 9.77 -8.37
CA LEU A 56 -0.34 10.63 -7.79
C LEU A 56 -1.75 10.05 -7.98
N GLU A 57 -2.02 9.44 -9.14
CA GLU A 57 -3.31 8.81 -9.46
C GLU A 57 -3.66 7.69 -8.48
N GLU A 58 -2.68 6.88 -8.07
CA GLU A 58 -2.89 5.81 -7.09
C GLU A 58 -3.21 6.36 -5.71
N LEU A 59 -2.56 7.45 -5.31
CA LEU A 59 -2.87 8.08 -4.03
C LEU A 59 -4.22 8.79 -4.04
N ARG A 60 -4.70 9.23 -5.22
CA ARG A 60 -6.06 9.76 -5.37
C ARG A 60 -7.15 8.73 -5.11
N LEU A 61 -6.83 7.43 -5.16
CA LEU A 61 -7.74 6.37 -4.71
C LEU A 61 -8.01 6.47 -3.20
N PHE A 62 -7.03 6.92 -2.42
CA PHE A 62 -7.14 7.10 -0.97
C PHE A 62 -7.58 8.51 -0.59
N SER A 63 -7.11 9.52 -1.34
CA SER A 63 -7.41 10.92 -1.10
C SER A 63 -7.60 11.65 -2.43
N PRO A 64 -8.84 11.80 -2.92
CA PRO A 64 -9.11 12.40 -4.23
C PRO A 64 -8.69 13.87 -4.31
N THR A 65 -8.55 14.55 -3.17
CA THR A 65 -8.10 15.94 -3.06
C THR A 65 -6.57 16.08 -3.04
N LEU A 66 -5.81 14.98 -3.11
CA LEU A 66 -4.35 15.04 -3.06
C LEU A 66 -3.75 15.72 -4.30
N THR A 67 -2.90 16.73 -4.05
CA THR A 67 -2.12 17.44 -5.06
C THR A 67 -0.67 16.94 -5.12
N ALA A 68 -0.01 17.12 -6.27
CA ALA A 68 1.39 16.69 -6.45
C ALA A 68 2.36 17.42 -5.51
N ASP A 69 2.04 18.66 -5.14
CA ASP A 69 2.81 19.49 -4.22
C ASP A 69 2.74 18.95 -2.78
N ALA A 70 1.52 18.67 -2.30
CA ALA A 70 1.30 18.02 -1.01
C ALA A 70 1.98 16.63 -0.93
N LEU A 71 1.99 15.88 -2.04
CA LEU A 71 2.72 14.61 -2.11
C LEU A 71 4.24 14.79 -2.04
N ARG A 72 4.80 15.82 -2.67
CA ARG A 72 6.25 16.08 -2.61
C ARG A 72 6.72 16.41 -1.19
N GLY A 73 5.96 17.23 -0.45
CA GLY A 73 6.29 17.61 0.92
C GLY A 73 6.10 16.48 1.94
N SER A 74 5.10 15.62 1.73
CA SER A 74 4.70 14.60 2.71
C SER A 74 4.90 13.16 2.23
N ARG A 75 5.76 12.93 1.23
CA ARG A 75 5.94 11.60 0.61
C ARG A 75 6.22 10.49 1.62
N SER A 76 7.13 10.73 2.55
CA SER A 76 7.51 9.78 3.59
C SER A 76 6.35 9.49 4.54
N GLN A 77 5.57 10.53 4.88
CA GLN A 77 4.40 10.41 5.74
C GLN A 77 3.29 9.60 5.06
N TRP A 78 3.07 9.80 3.76
CA TRP A 78 2.15 8.99 2.94
C TRP A 78 2.61 7.54 2.86
N LEU A 79 3.89 7.28 2.62
CA LEU A 79 4.44 5.93 2.61
C LEU A 79 4.24 5.26 3.97
N ASN A 80 4.53 5.96 5.06
CA ASN A 80 4.32 5.46 6.42
C ASN A 80 2.84 5.17 6.72
N ALA A 81 1.94 6.05 6.31
CA ALA A 81 0.51 5.86 6.50
C ALA A 81 -0.02 4.64 5.74
N VAL A 82 0.43 4.44 4.49
CA VAL A 82 0.07 3.26 3.70
C VAL A 82 0.68 1.99 4.30
N ASP A 83 1.92 2.07 4.79
CA ASP A 83 2.61 0.94 5.42
C ASP A 83 1.85 0.47 6.66
N MET A 84 1.48 1.40 7.55
CA MET A 84 0.66 1.10 8.73
C MET A 84 -0.75 0.62 8.36
N LEU A 85 -1.39 1.19 7.33
CA LEU A 85 -2.72 0.75 6.90
C LEU A 85 -2.73 -0.73 6.46
N ILE A 86 -1.70 -1.15 5.72
CA ILE A 86 -1.57 -2.53 5.26
C ILE A 86 -1.11 -3.45 6.39
N GLU A 87 -0.19 -2.98 7.24
CA GLU A 87 0.25 -3.70 8.43
C GLU A 87 -0.92 -4.01 9.37
N SER A 88 -1.76 -3.00 9.66
CA SER A 88 -2.99 -3.13 10.45
C SER A 88 -4.12 -3.86 9.70
N ARG A 89 -3.90 -4.31 8.45
CA ARG A 89 -4.90 -4.99 7.60
C ARG A 89 -6.22 -4.23 7.44
N GLY A 90 -6.21 -2.91 7.65
CA GLY A 90 -7.38 -2.04 7.62
C GLY A 90 -8.27 -2.08 8.86
N GLU A 91 -7.74 -2.36 10.06
CA GLU A 91 -8.43 -2.12 11.35
C GLU A 91 -8.41 -0.63 11.79
#